data_AF-A0A3C0JDS8-F1
#
_entry.id   AF-A0A3C0JDS8-F1
#
_cell.length_a   1.000
_cell.length_b   1.000
_cell.length_c   1.000
_cell.angle_alpha   90.00
_cell.angle_beta   90.00
_cell.angle_gamma   90.00
#
_symmetry.space_group_name_H-M   'P 1'
#
loop_
_entity.id
_entity.type
_entity.pdbx_description
1 polymer ?
#
loop_
_entity_poly.entity_id
_entity_poly.type
_entity_poly.pdbx_seq_one_letter_code
_entity_poly.pdbx_strand_id
1 'polypeptide(L)'
;MKPITRLVPLLLCAAIGNTAAQTIQWRKQSETIPLPVPAAPKPATHPAPATAVALTSTELFKKVSPSIVTIMVYDDNYNTFTGSGVVIPNRDKELTSVVTNCHVTDKSSTSGMVFADAKNAEGLAADHFGFVKARDPERDLCIVDIGFGDWDDKARKMNYRKLPAVQIGSSQGLNVGDKVYAIGAPQGLELTLSDGLVSGLRDYKGAQVIQTTAPISKGSSGGGLFDAQGRLVGITTMYLDGGQNLNFAMPAELIARVPAVKRSKVQPAVAEQESAPQPAPRRDRWVQVSRSDSYTAYVDAQTLQRNGTDVTVWEKFAYDKPKTDKYGDTYDEVLSLYTYHCATRQYTKKFFSQRLCGNPNPVYSKEYKSYEQEREIIMPGTFGESTLGVVCE
;
A
#
# COMPACT_ATOMS: atom_id res chain seq x y z
N MET A 1 15.87 1.00 -84.46
CA MET A 1 15.05 0.27 -85.46
C MET A 1 13.59 0.67 -85.30
N LYS A 2 12.82 0.66 -86.41
CA LYS A 2 11.34 0.66 -86.53
C LYS A 2 10.92 -0.75 -87.06
N PRO A 3 9.64 -1.09 -87.36
CA PRO A 3 8.34 -0.39 -87.29
C PRO A 3 7.48 -0.96 -86.12
N ILE A 4 6.13 -1.03 -86.05
CA ILE A 4 4.95 -0.77 -86.92
C ILE A 4 3.84 -0.21 -85.98
N THR A 5 3.14 0.90 -86.22
CA THR A 5 1.96 1.15 -87.11
C THR A 5 0.85 0.07 -86.99
N ARG A 6 -0.43 0.39 -86.75
CA ARG A 6 -1.40 1.11 -87.63
C ARG A 6 -2.51 1.83 -86.82
N LEU A 7 -2.80 3.10 -87.12
CA LEU A 7 -3.95 3.66 -87.89
C LEU A 7 -5.36 3.47 -87.26
N VAL A 8 -6.24 4.48 -86.99
CA VAL A 8 -6.66 5.73 -87.71
C VAL A 8 -7.74 5.44 -88.78
N PRO A 9 -8.81 6.27 -89.02
CA PRO A 9 -9.31 7.50 -88.35
C PRO A 9 -10.79 7.30 -87.84
N LEU A 10 -11.87 8.14 -87.90
CA LEU A 10 -12.18 9.52 -88.39
C LEU A 10 -13.58 10.04 -87.86
N LEU A 11 -13.73 11.35 -87.60
CA LEU A 11 -14.96 12.20 -87.74
C LEU A 11 -16.28 11.90 -86.96
N LEU A 12 -17.28 12.79 -86.79
CA LEU A 12 -17.53 14.21 -87.15
C LEU A 12 -18.56 14.86 -86.17
N CYS A 13 -18.55 16.19 -85.97
CA CYS A 13 -19.63 17.02 -85.37
C CYS A 13 -19.99 16.76 -83.87
N ALA A 14 -20.46 17.72 -83.06
CA ALA A 14 -20.53 19.19 -83.09
C ALA A 14 -20.71 19.69 -81.61
N ALA A 15 -20.79 20.97 -81.23
CA ALA A 15 -20.91 22.22 -81.98
C ALA A 15 -20.20 23.41 -81.26
N ILE A 16 -20.50 24.63 -81.69
CA ILE A 16 -20.03 25.93 -81.17
C ILE A 16 -20.92 26.41 -80.00
N GLY A 17 -20.37 27.08 -78.99
CA GLY A 17 -21.17 27.82 -77.98
C GLY A 17 -20.29 28.60 -77.00
N ASN A 18 -20.26 29.94 -77.12
CA ASN A 18 -19.28 30.79 -76.44
C ASN A 18 -19.82 31.46 -75.16
N THR A 19 -18.96 31.51 -74.14
CA THR A 19 -18.89 32.47 -73.01
C THR A 19 -20.07 33.42 -72.72
N ALA A 20 -20.67 33.28 -71.53
CA ALA A 20 -21.17 34.41 -70.73
C ALA A 20 -21.09 34.06 -69.23
N ALA A 21 -20.63 34.98 -68.38
CA ALA A 21 -20.63 34.80 -66.94
C ALA A 21 -21.93 35.31 -66.33
N GLN A 22 -22.58 34.52 -65.46
CA GLN A 22 -23.72 34.96 -64.64
C GLN A 22 -23.64 34.42 -63.21
N THR A 23 -23.96 35.28 -62.24
CA THR A 23 -24.03 34.95 -60.82
C THR A 23 -25.26 34.10 -60.51
N ILE A 24 -25.06 32.91 -59.94
CA ILE A 24 -26.16 32.02 -59.56
C ILE A 24 -26.75 32.48 -58.21
N GLN A 25 -27.99 32.98 -58.24
CA GLN A 25 -28.80 33.15 -57.03
C GLN A 25 -29.29 31.78 -56.54
N TRP A 26 -29.02 31.43 -55.28
CA TRP A 26 -29.56 30.20 -54.69
C TRP A 26 -31.04 30.37 -54.33
N ARG A 27 -31.90 29.72 -55.13
CA ARG A 27 -33.36 29.68 -54.91
C ARG A 27 -33.67 28.77 -53.72
N LYS A 28 -34.31 29.30 -52.66
CA LYS A 28 -34.81 28.48 -51.54
C LYS A 28 -35.85 27.47 -52.03
N GLN A 29 -35.59 26.16 -51.86
CA GLN A 29 -36.66 25.16 -51.81
C GLN A 29 -36.24 23.81 -51.21
N SER A 30 -36.52 23.61 -49.92
CA SER A 30 -36.93 22.33 -49.33
C SER A 30 -37.37 22.56 -47.88
N GLU A 31 -38.66 22.39 -47.59
CA GLU A 31 -39.16 22.43 -46.21
C GLU A 31 -38.90 21.08 -45.55
N THR A 32 -37.92 21.01 -44.65
CA THR A 32 -37.69 19.82 -43.83
C THR A 32 -38.77 19.75 -42.75
N ILE A 33 -39.74 18.86 -42.92
CA ILE A 33 -40.72 18.53 -41.88
C ILE A 33 -39.93 18.03 -40.65
N PRO A 34 -40.01 18.70 -39.49
CA PRO A 34 -39.33 18.24 -38.29
C PRO A 34 -39.99 16.96 -37.78
N LEU A 35 -39.21 15.89 -37.63
CA LEU A 35 -39.67 14.70 -36.92
C LEU A 35 -39.98 15.07 -35.45
N PRO A 36 -40.99 14.46 -34.82
CA PRO A 36 -41.27 14.68 -33.40
C PRO A 36 -40.05 14.26 -32.57
N VAL A 37 -39.38 15.24 -31.95
CA VAL A 37 -38.35 14.98 -30.95
C VAL A 37 -39.04 14.31 -29.76
N PRO A 38 -38.64 13.10 -29.33
CA PRO A 38 -39.20 12.49 -28.13
C PRO A 38 -39.04 13.44 -26.95
N ALA A 39 -40.13 13.69 -26.22
CA ALA A 39 -40.09 14.60 -25.07
C ALA A 39 -38.99 14.14 -24.10
N ALA A 40 -38.06 15.05 -23.79
CA ALA A 40 -36.96 14.75 -22.89
C ALA A 40 -37.51 14.17 -21.57
N PRO A 41 -36.93 13.08 -21.03
CA PRO A 41 -37.43 12.46 -19.82
C PRO A 41 -37.49 13.52 -18.71
N LYS A 42 -38.70 13.71 -18.17
CA LYS A 42 -38.98 14.72 -17.15
C LYS A 42 -37.93 14.58 -16.03
N PRO A 43 -37.21 15.65 -15.63
CA PRO A 43 -36.16 15.55 -14.62
C PRO A 43 -36.68 14.79 -13.41
N ALA A 44 -35.98 13.72 -13.03
CA ALA A 44 -36.39 12.90 -11.90
C ALA A 44 -36.40 13.79 -10.66
N THR A 45 -37.59 14.06 -10.13
CA THR A 45 -37.75 14.80 -8.87
C THR A 45 -37.37 13.89 -7.72
N HIS A 46 -36.07 13.62 -7.60
CA HIS A 46 -35.48 13.16 -6.37
C HIS A 46 -35.88 14.15 -5.28
N PRO A 47 -36.54 13.72 -4.18
CA PRO A 47 -36.71 14.60 -3.04
C PRO A 47 -35.31 15.04 -2.60
N ALA A 48 -35.12 16.35 -2.45
CA ALA A 48 -33.84 16.90 -2.01
C ALA A 48 -33.41 16.18 -0.72
N PRO A 49 -32.16 15.67 -0.62
CA PRO A 49 -31.69 15.05 0.60
C PRO A 49 -31.91 16.03 1.76
N ALA A 50 -32.60 15.58 2.82
CA ALA A 50 -32.83 16.40 4.00
C ALA A 50 -31.49 16.98 4.47
N THR A 51 -31.43 18.30 4.62
CA THR A 51 -30.18 19.06 4.63
C THR A 51 -29.29 18.69 5.83
N ALA A 52 -28.43 17.69 5.63
CA ALA A 52 -27.44 17.27 6.60
C ALA A 52 -26.46 18.42 6.80
N VAL A 53 -26.61 19.11 7.94
CA VAL A 53 -25.82 20.29 8.31
C VAL A 53 -24.34 19.98 8.14
N ALA A 54 -23.65 20.82 7.37
CA ALA A 54 -22.22 20.70 7.16
C ALA A 54 -21.49 20.87 8.50
N LEU A 55 -20.54 19.98 8.77
CA LEU A 55 -19.67 20.09 9.94
C LEU A 55 -18.74 21.31 9.79
N THR A 56 -18.42 21.98 10.90
CA THR A 56 -17.27 22.87 10.92
C THR A 56 -15.98 22.06 10.72
N SER A 57 -14.89 22.71 10.28
CA SER A 57 -13.57 22.07 10.16
C SER A 57 -13.10 21.44 11.47
N THR A 58 -13.39 22.08 12.61
CA THR A 58 -13.07 21.57 13.96
C THR A 58 -13.84 20.30 14.30
N GLU A 59 -15.15 20.25 14.03
CA GLU A 59 -15.98 19.06 14.27
C GLU A 59 -15.60 17.93 13.32
N LEU A 60 -15.33 18.23 12.05
CA LEU A 60 -14.88 17.27 11.05
C LEU A 60 -13.52 16.67 11.45
N PHE A 61 -12.54 17.50 11.82
CA PHE A 61 -11.25 17.02 12.28
C PHE A 61 -11.40 16.11 13.51
N LYS A 62 -12.11 16.57 14.55
CA LYS A 62 -12.35 15.77 15.76
C LYS A 62 -13.08 14.45 15.49
N LYS A 63 -13.94 14.41 14.46
CA LYS A 63 -14.68 13.22 14.04
C LYS A 63 -13.80 12.18 13.32
N VAL A 64 -12.82 12.61 12.51
CA VAL A 64 -12.08 11.69 11.61
C VAL A 64 -10.59 11.57 11.92
N SER A 65 -9.97 12.47 12.70
CA SER A 65 -8.54 12.38 13.01
C SER A 65 -8.11 11.11 13.77
N PRO A 66 -8.93 10.48 14.64
CA PRO A 66 -8.59 9.18 15.23
C PRO A 66 -8.64 8.01 14.24
N SER A 67 -9.11 8.26 13.01
CA SER A 67 -9.13 7.32 11.88
C SER A 67 -7.99 7.56 10.89
N ILE A 68 -7.08 8.52 11.15
CA ILE A 68 -5.91 8.79 10.30
C ILE A 68 -4.64 8.39 11.03
N VAL A 69 -3.75 7.68 10.35
CA VAL A 69 -2.47 7.21 10.88
C VAL A 69 -1.32 7.74 10.02
N THR A 70 -0.17 7.95 10.65
CA THR A 70 1.10 8.13 9.93
C THR A 70 1.58 6.76 9.46
N ILE A 71 1.95 6.63 8.19
CA ILE A 71 2.51 5.42 7.61
C ILE A 71 4.02 5.59 7.46
N MET A 72 4.80 4.57 7.84
CA MET A 72 6.25 4.55 7.77
C MET A 72 6.75 3.24 7.15
N VAL A 73 7.70 3.32 6.23
CA VAL A 73 8.45 2.16 5.71
C VAL A 73 9.93 2.50 5.60
N TYR A 74 10.78 1.47 5.52
CA TYR A 74 12.23 1.59 5.39
C TYR A 74 12.69 0.89 4.11
N ASP A 75 13.66 1.47 3.39
CA ASP A 75 14.31 0.82 2.25
C ASP A 75 15.48 -0.09 2.68
N ASP A 76 16.23 -0.63 1.72
CA ASP A 76 17.41 -1.49 1.97
C ASP A 76 18.56 -0.77 2.70
N ASN A 77 18.50 0.57 2.78
CA ASN A 77 19.52 1.44 3.38
C ASN A 77 19.02 2.10 4.68
N TYR A 78 17.84 1.70 5.19
CA TYR A 78 17.16 2.29 6.36
C TYR A 78 16.69 3.74 6.17
N ASN A 79 16.54 4.23 4.93
CA ASN A 79 15.89 5.50 4.69
C ASN A 79 14.39 5.37 5.02
N THR A 80 13.91 6.16 5.99
CA THR A 80 12.48 6.20 6.31
C THR A 80 11.69 6.96 5.25
N PHE A 81 10.67 6.32 4.68
CA PHE A 81 9.68 6.96 3.82
C PHE A 81 8.37 7.11 4.59
N THR A 82 7.91 8.36 4.73
CA THR A 82 6.68 8.72 5.44
C THR A 82 5.52 9.01 4.49
N GLY A 83 4.34 8.57 4.91
CA GLY A 83 3.05 8.84 4.29
C GLY A 83 1.94 8.91 5.32
N SER A 84 0.71 8.88 4.85
CA SER A 84 -0.52 8.84 5.66
C SER A 84 -1.32 7.57 5.34
N GLY A 85 -2.27 7.23 6.20
CA GLY A 85 -3.23 6.16 5.94
C GLY A 85 -4.58 6.45 6.58
N VAL A 86 -5.65 5.93 5.98
CA VAL A 86 -7.04 6.08 6.48
C VAL A 86 -7.59 4.73 6.92
N VAL A 87 -8.08 4.64 8.15
CA VAL A 87 -8.71 3.44 8.70
C VAL A 87 -10.06 3.18 8.02
N ILE A 88 -10.20 2.01 7.41
CA ILE A 88 -11.39 1.62 6.63
C ILE A 88 -12.17 0.47 7.30
N PRO A 89 -13.48 0.29 7.00
CA PRO A 89 -14.29 -0.73 7.66
C PRO A 89 -13.79 -2.17 7.41
N ASN A 90 -13.26 -2.82 8.46
CA ASN A 90 -12.82 -4.22 8.42
C ASN A 90 -13.70 -5.13 9.30
N ARG A 91 -13.96 -6.35 8.81
CA ARG A 91 -14.68 -7.42 9.53
C ARG A 91 -13.80 -8.29 10.41
N ASP A 92 -12.48 -8.28 10.21
CA ASP A 92 -11.53 -8.89 11.14
C ASP A 92 -11.73 -8.34 12.56
N LYS A 93 -11.37 -9.09 13.61
CA LYS A 93 -11.51 -8.64 15.00
C LYS A 93 -10.24 -8.06 15.59
N GLU A 94 -9.08 -8.48 15.08
CA GLU A 94 -7.76 -8.21 15.64
C GLU A 94 -7.01 -7.19 14.78
N LEU A 95 -7.12 -7.30 13.46
CA LEU A 95 -6.44 -6.43 12.51
C LEU A 95 -7.28 -5.24 12.05
N THR A 96 -6.68 -4.05 12.06
CA THR A 96 -7.26 -2.83 11.49
C THR A 96 -6.80 -2.67 10.04
N SER A 97 -7.73 -2.66 9.08
CA SER A 97 -7.38 -2.34 7.70
C SER A 97 -7.25 -0.83 7.51
N VAL A 98 -6.15 -0.42 6.90
CA VAL A 98 -5.83 0.97 6.55
C VAL A 98 -5.57 1.03 5.05
N VAL A 99 -6.16 2.01 4.36
CA VAL A 99 -5.79 2.33 2.97
C VAL A 99 -4.73 3.43 2.96
N THR A 100 -3.75 3.28 2.06
CA THR A 100 -2.70 4.26 1.78
C THR A 100 -2.33 4.16 0.28
N ASN A 101 -1.32 4.89 -0.17
CA ASN A 101 -0.81 4.76 -1.54
C ASN A 101 0.17 3.60 -1.69
N CYS A 102 0.16 2.96 -2.86
CA CYS A 102 1.14 1.91 -3.14
C CYS A 102 2.55 2.47 -3.23
N HIS A 103 2.75 3.65 -3.83
CA HIS A 103 4.07 4.27 -3.92
C HIS A 103 4.73 4.60 -2.56
N VAL A 104 3.94 4.66 -1.47
CA VAL A 104 4.44 4.71 -0.09
C VAL A 104 4.90 3.32 0.34
N THR A 105 4.05 2.31 0.22
CA THR A 105 4.38 0.91 0.63
C THR A 105 5.49 0.27 -0.20
N ASP A 106 5.63 0.64 -1.47
CA ASP A 106 6.61 0.13 -2.43
C ASP A 106 8.04 0.65 -2.19
N LYS A 107 8.26 1.39 -1.09
CA LYS A 107 9.59 1.72 -0.56
C LYS A 107 10.05 0.76 0.53
N SER A 108 9.20 -0.18 0.96
CA SER A 108 9.53 -1.20 1.96
C SER A 108 10.48 -2.27 1.39
N SER A 109 11.65 -2.44 2.00
CA SER A 109 12.57 -3.56 1.72
C SER A 109 12.04 -4.91 2.23
N THR A 110 11.30 -4.89 3.35
CA THR A 110 10.84 -6.11 4.04
C THR A 110 9.50 -6.63 3.48
N SER A 111 9.48 -7.04 2.21
CA SER A 111 8.35 -7.77 1.59
C SER A 111 6.95 -7.13 1.70
N GLY A 112 6.87 -5.80 1.87
CA GLY A 112 5.60 -5.10 2.09
C GLY A 112 5.15 -5.01 3.55
N MET A 113 6.08 -5.17 4.51
CA MET A 113 5.89 -4.74 5.91
C MET A 113 5.78 -3.22 5.98
N VAL A 114 4.90 -2.74 6.86
CA VAL A 114 4.57 -1.32 7.03
C VAL A 114 4.40 -1.01 8.51
N PHE A 115 5.00 0.06 8.99
CA PHE A 115 4.81 0.59 10.34
C PHE A 115 3.76 1.71 10.32
N ALA A 116 3.03 1.86 11.42
CA ALA A 116 2.07 2.94 11.59
C ALA A 116 2.05 3.50 13.00
N ASP A 117 1.87 4.81 13.07
CA ASP A 117 1.70 5.56 14.30
C ASP A 117 0.31 6.23 14.31
N ALA A 118 -0.42 6.03 15.41
CA ALA A 118 -1.77 6.51 15.62
C ALA A 118 -1.84 7.58 16.73
N LYS A 119 -0.89 8.55 16.75
CA LYS A 119 -0.77 9.69 17.70
C LYS A 119 -2.07 10.35 18.20
N ASN A 120 -3.17 10.27 17.45
CA ASN A 120 -4.47 10.89 17.74
C ASN A 120 -5.51 9.90 18.33
N ALA A 121 -5.13 8.65 18.59
CA ALA A 121 -5.94 7.64 19.25
C ALA A 121 -5.43 7.41 20.68
N GLU A 122 -6.31 7.60 21.66
CA GLU A 122 -5.90 7.71 23.06
C GLU A 122 -5.28 6.42 23.63
N GLY A 123 -4.06 6.58 24.17
CA GLY A 123 -3.39 5.58 25.00
C GLY A 123 -2.87 4.35 24.28
N LEU A 124 -2.64 4.40 22.97
CA LEU A 124 -1.81 3.42 22.25
C LEU A 124 -0.31 3.72 22.45
N ALA A 125 0.52 2.69 22.36
CA ALA A 125 1.97 2.83 22.26
C ALA A 125 2.42 3.35 20.88
N ALA A 126 3.72 3.64 20.73
CA ALA A 126 4.34 3.86 19.43
C ALA A 126 4.60 2.52 18.70
N ASP A 127 4.94 2.61 17.41
CA ASP A 127 5.52 1.53 16.61
C ASP A 127 4.65 0.26 16.44
N HIS A 128 3.40 0.45 16.02
CA HIS A 128 2.60 -0.66 15.46
C HIS A 128 3.07 -1.02 14.04
N PHE A 129 2.86 -2.26 13.62
CA PHE A 129 3.21 -2.73 12.28
C PHE A 129 2.13 -3.63 11.66
N GLY A 130 2.28 -3.89 10.37
CA GLY A 130 1.35 -4.64 9.54
C GLY A 130 1.91 -4.94 8.16
N PHE A 131 1.09 -5.51 7.28
CA PHE A 131 1.49 -5.97 5.95
C PHE A 131 0.50 -5.57 4.86
N VAL A 132 0.98 -5.40 3.62
CA VAL A 132 0.14 -5.12 2.44
C VAL A 132 -0.76 -6.32 2.11
N LYS A 133 -2.04 -6.20 2.47
CA LYS A 133 -3.14 -7.15 2.23
C LYS A 133 -3.59 -7.16 0.76
N ALA A 134 -3.67 -5.98 0.14
CA ALA A 134 -4.22 -5.79 -1.19
C ALA A 134 -3.55 -4.60 -1.91
N ARG A 135 -3.46 -4.63 -3.24
CA ARG A 135 -2.84 -3.54 -4.01
C ARG A 135 -3.37 -3.39 -5.43
N ASP A 136 -3.62 -2.15 -5.82
CA ASP A 136 -3.82 -1.70 -7.19
C ASP A 136 -2.71 -0.68 -7.54
N PRO A 137 -1.56 -1.14 -8.09
CA PRO A 137 -0.48 -0.25 -8.50
C PRO A 137 -0.81 0.62 -9.71
N GLU A 138 -1.86 0.32 -10.48
CA GLU A 138 -2.32 1.23 -11.52
C GLU A 138 -2.92 2.47 -10.87
N ARG A 139 -3.83 2.27 -9.92
CA ARG A 139 -4.61 3.33 -9.24
C ARG A 139 -3.93 3.86 -7.98
N ASP A 140 -2.73 3.38 -7.67
CA ASP A 140 -1.93 3.78 -6.52
C ASP A 140 -2.68 3.63 -5.18
N LEU A 141 -3.43 2.53 -5.02
CA LEU A 141 -4.21 2.21 -3.83
C LEU A 141 -3.76 0.89 -3.22
N CYS A 142 -3.20 0.95 -2.02
CA CYS A 142 -2.76 -0.21 -1.25
C CYS A 142 -3.52 -0.29 0.07
N ILE A 143 -3.95 -1.49 0.45
CA ILE A 143 -4.57 -1.76 1.76
C ILE A 143 -3.57 -2.56 2.58
N VAL A 144 -3.26 -2.07 3.77
CA VAL A 144 -2.47 -2.75 4.78
C VAL A 144 -3.37 -3.19 5.94
N ASP A 145 -3.09 -4.35 6.52
CA ASP A 145 -3.69 -4.78 7.79
C ASP A 145 -2.67 -4.59 8.91
N ILE A 146 -3.05 -3.90 9.98
CA ILE A 146 -2.15 -3.47 11.06
C ILE A 146 -2.69 -3.91 12.43
N GLY A 147 -1.80 -4.44 13.27
CA GLY A 147 -2.09 -4.80 14.66
C GLY A 147 -1.91 -3.63 15.62
N PHE A 148 -2.94 -2.80 15.79
CA PHE A 148 -2.97 -1.79 16.86
C PHE A 148 -3.37 -2.45 18.18
N GLY A 149 -2.60 -2.19 19.25
CA GLY A 149 -2.86 -2.74 20.57
C GLY A 149 -1.60 -2.91 21.40
N ASP A 150 -1.81 -3.23 22.68
CA ASP A 150 -0.74 -3.34 23.68
C ASP A 150 -0.66 -4.78 24.20
N TRP A 151 0.52 -5.17 24.70
CA TRP A 151 0.70 -6.47 25.35
C TRP A 151 0.21 -6.46 26.80
N ASP A 152 -0.56 -7.48 27.17
CA ASP A 152 -0.95 -7.72 28.57
C ASP A 152 -0.05 -8.82 29.17
N ASP A 153 0.94 -8.41 29.97
CA ASP A 153 1.87 -9.33 30.67
C ASP A 153 1.18 -10.32 31.63
N LYS A 154 0.01 -9.96 32.17
CA LYS A 154 -0.74 -10.79 33.13
C LYS A 154 -1.59 -11.82 32.40
N ALA A 155 -2.25 -11.42 31.31
CA ALA A 155 -3.05 -12.32 30.48
C ALA A 155 -2.25 -13.04 29.39
N ARG A 156 -0.97 -12.69 29.19
CA ARG A 156 -0.04 -13.24 28.19
C ARG A 156 -0.63 -13.26 26.77
N LYS A 157 -1.25 -12.15 26.36
CA LYS A 157 -1.90 -11.97 25.06
C LYS A 157 -1.82 -10.51 24.57
N MET A 158 -2.03 -10.30 23.27
CA MET A 158 -2.35 -8.96 22.77
C MET A 158 -3.72 -8.51 23.27
N ASN A 159 -3.81 -7.23 23.64
CA ASN A 159 -5.06 -6.50 23.80
C ASN A 159 -5.25 -5.58 22.59
N TYR A 160 -5.62 -6.17 21.45
CA TYR A 160 -5.85 -5.42 20.22
C TYR A 160 -6.93 -4.36 20.39
N ARG A 161 -6.65 -3.14 19.95
CA ARG A 161 -7.59 -2.01 19.93
C ARG A 161 -7.92 -1.68 18.49
N LYS A 162 -9.21 -1.58 18.17
CA LYS A 162 -9.64 -1.05 16.87
C LYS A 162 -9.63 0.47 16.88
N LEU A 163 -8.93 1.05 15.90
CA LEU A 163 -9.16 2.44 15.53
C LEU A 163 -10.56 2.56 14.90
N PRO A 164 -11.26 3.70 15.10
CA PRO A 164 -12.54 3.93 14.42
C PRO A 164 -12.33 4.00 12.91
N ALA A 165 -13.20 3.36 12.13
CA ALA A 165 -13.17 3.43 10.68
C ALA A 165 -13.99 4.61 10.15
N VAL A 166 -13.50 5.28 9.10
CA VAL A 166 -14.25 6.35 8.44
C VAL A 166 -15.47 5.82 7.68
N GLN A 167 -16.49 6.67 7.55
CA GLN A 167 -17.58 6.41 6.61
C GLN A 167 -17.09 6.68 5.19
N ILE A 168 -17.08 5.66 4.33
CA ILE A 168 -16.79 5.83 2.90
C ILE A 168 -17.98 6.51 2.22
N GLY A 169 -17.69 7.56 1.45
CA GLY A 169 -18.63 8.30 0.61
C GLY A 169 -18.63 7.80 -0.84
N SER A 170 -18.87 8.70 -1.79
CA SER A 170 -18.73 8.44 -3.23
C SER A 170 -18.31 9.71 -3.94
N SER A 171 -17.36 9.61 -4.88
CA SER A 171 -16.96 10.75 -5.72
C SER A 171 -17.99 11.09 -6.80
N GLN A 172 -18.87 10.15 -7.17
CA GLN A 172 -19.88 10.34 -8.24
C GLN A 172 -20.92 11.42 -7.93
N GLY A 173 -21.08 11.81 -6.66
CA GLY A 173 -21.96 12.89 -6.24
C GLY A 173 -21.29 14.26 -6.12
N LEU A 174 -19.98 14.36 -6.37
CA LEU A 174 -19.22 15.61 -6.26
C LEU A 174 -19.38 16.50 -7.50
N ASN A 175 -19.32 17.79 -7.27
CA ASN A 175 -19.43 18.86 -8.26
C ASN A 175 -18.22 19.80 -8.13
N VAL A 176 -17.83 20.44 -9.22
CA VAL A 176 -16.80 21.50 -9.15
C VAL A 176 -17.35 22.67 -8.32
N GLY A 177 -16.64 23.02 -7.26
CA GLY A 177 -17.08 23.97 -6.23
C GLY A 177 -17.52 23.35 -4.91
N ASP A 178 -17.68 22.02 -4.82
CA ASP A 178 -18.03 21.36 -3.54
C ASP A 178 -16.89 21.48 -2.52
N LYS A 179 -17.26 21.77 -1.25
CA LYS A 179 -16.31 21.94 -0.15
C LYS A 179 -15.73 20.60 0.29
N VAL A 180 -14.41 20.53 0.35
CA VAL A 180 -13.65 19.33 0.77
C VAL A 180 -12.51 19.67 1.72
N TYR A 181 -12.08 18.67 2.49
CA TYR A 181 -11.06 18.78 3.53
C TYR A 181 -10.05 17.64 3.38
N ALA A 182 -8.75 17.96 3.28
CA ALA A 182 -7.69 16.95 3.24
C ALA A 182 -7.07 16.80 4.65
N ILE A 183 -6.87 15.56 5.10
CA ILE A 183 -6.27 15.26 6.41
C ILE A 183 -5.23 14.15 6.27
N GLY A 184 -4.04 14.40 6.82
CA GLY A 184 -2.90 13.48 6.82
C GLY A 184 -1.74 14.00 7.69
N ALA A 185 -0.64 13.25 7.75
CA ALA A 185 0.58 13.57 8.48
C ALA A 185 1.70 14.08 7.52
N PRO A 186 1.69 15.35 7.10
CA PRO A 186 2.77 15.89 6.26
C PRO A 186 4.12 15.75 6.99
N GLN A 187 5.13 15.30 6.25
CA GLN A 187 6.46 14.93 6.75
C GLN A 187 6.49 13.93 7.94
N GLY A 188 5.38 13.25 8.28
CA GLY A 188 5.27 12.37 9.46
C GLY A 188 5.07 13.09 10.81
N LEU A 189 4.75 14.38 10.77
CA LEU A 189 4.51 15.22 11.95
C LEU A 189 3.10 14.97 12.54
N GLU A 190 2.52 15.97 13.22
CA GLU A 190 1.13 15.93 13.67
C GLU A 190 0.15 15.97 12.49
N LEU A 191 -1.07 15.48 12.71
CA LEU A 191 -2.11 15.49 11.67
C LEU A 191 -2.50 16.92 11.31
N THR A 192 -2.31 17.27 10.04
CA THR A 192 -2.70 18.55 9.47
C THR A 192 -4.04 18.40 8.76
N LEU A 193 -5.00 19.28 9.09
CA LEU A 193 -6.16 19.54 8.25
C LEU A 193 -5.85 20.70 7.30
N SER A 194 -6.23 20.54 6.03
CA SER A 194 -6.38 21.66 5.09
C SER A 194 -7.76 21.62 4.44
N ASP A 195 -8.27 22.77 4.03
CA ASP A 195 -9.58 22.89 3.40
C ASP A 195 -9.48 23.46 1.98
N GLY A 196 -10.48 23.15 1.16
CA GLY A 196 -10.50 23.56 -0.24
C GLY A 196 -11.81 23.25 -0.93
N LEU A 197 -11.76 23.26 -2.26
CA LEU A 197 -12.88 22.96 -3.14
C LEU A 197 -12.47 21.84 -4.11
N VAL A 198 -13.44 21.10 -4.64
CA VAL A 198 -13.25 20.32 -5.87
C VAL A 198 -13.03 21.32 -7.01
N SER A 199 -11.82 21.35 -7.58
CA SER A 199 -11.45 22.25 -8.68
C SER A 199 -11.52 21.59 -10.06
N GLY A 200 -11.82 20.28 -10.10
CA GLY A 200 -12.04 19.52 -11.33
C GLY A 200 -12.30 18.05 -11.05
N LEU A 201 -12.91 17.38 -12.02
CA LEU A 201 -13.05 15.94 -12.08
C LEU A 201 -12.37 15.49 -13.39
N ARG A 202 -11.46 14.51 -13.31
CA ARG A 202 -10.51 14.19 -14.40
C ARG A 202 -10.44 12.69 -14.65
N ASP A 203 -10.68 12.25 -15.89
CA ASP A 203 -10.52 10.84 -16.23
C ASP A 203 -9.02 10.44 -16.29
N TYR A 204 -8.64 9.47 -15.45
CA TYR A 204 -7.27 8.96 -15.34
C TYR A 204 -7.30 7.46 -14.99
N LYS A 205 -6.64 6.63 -15.79
CA LYS A 205 -6.55 5.16 -15.63
C LYS A 205 -7.89 4.43 -15.39
N GLY A 206 -8.97 4.94 -16.02
CA GLY A 206 -10.32 4.38 -15.90
C GLY A 206 -11.07 4.75 -14.62
N ALA A 207 -10.62 5.79 -13.90
CA ALA A 207 -11.32 6.40 -12.78
C ALA A 207 -11.42 7.92 -12.95
N GLN A 208 -12.45 8.52 -12.39
CA GLN A 208 -12.62 9.98 -12.38
C GLN A 208 -11.96 10.57 -11.13
N VAL A 209 -10.70 10.97 -11.25
CA VAL A 209 -9.87 11.50 -10.17
C VAL A 209 -10.35 12.90 -9.75
N ILE A 210 -10.38 13.13 -8.44
CA ILE A 210 -10.79 14.39 -7.84
C ILE A 210 -9.58 15.34 -7.84
N GLN A 211 -9.68 16.44 -8.57
CA GLN A 211 -8.74 17.55 -8.49
C GLN A 211 -9.26 18.52 -7.40
N THR A 212 -8.42 18.92 -6.45
CA THR A 212 -8.81 19.79 -5.34
C THR A 212 -7.87 20.98 -5.17
N THR A 213 -8.39 22.09 -4.61
CA THR A 213 -7.56 23.21 -4.14
C THR A 213 -7.01 23.00 -2.74
N ALA A 214 -7.46 21.98 -1.99
CA ALA A 214 -7.02 21.74 -0.61
C ALA A 214 -5.51 21.47 -0.58
N PRO A 215 -4.70 22.26 0.15
CA PRO A 215 -3.24 22.08 0.20
C PRO A 215 -2.84 20.69 0.72
N ILE A 216 -2.03 19.98 -0.06
CA ILE A 216 -1.35 18.74 0.36
C ILE A 216 0.16 18.90 0.15
N SER A 217 0.97 18.09 0.85
CA SER A 217 2.43 18.08 0.67
C SER A 217 3.00 16.68 0.88
N LYS A 218 4.32 16.52 0.77
CA LYS A 218 5.00 15.23 1.03
C LYS A 218 4.64 14.71 2.43
N GLY A 219 4.20 13.45 2.50
CA GLY A 219 3.65 12.82 3.71
C GLY A 219 2.11 12.81 3.77
N SER A 220 1.42 13.75 3.11
CA SER A 220 -0.05 13.71 2.95
C SER A 220 -0.53 12.61 1.98
N SER A 221 0.36 12.00 1.21
CA SER A 221 0.05 10.87 0.32
C SER A 221 -0.40 9.65 1.12
N GLY A 222 -1.55 9.08 0.74
CA GLY A 222 -2.29 8.05 1.46
C GLY A 222 -3.29 8.59 2.48
N GLY A 223 -3.38 9.92 2.63
CA GLY A 223 -4.33 10.60 3.51
C GLY A 223 -5.75 10.65 2.96
N GLY A 224 -6.68 11.18 3.74
CA GLY A 224 -8.09 11.23 3.38
C GLY A 224 -8.53 12.60 2.84
N LEU A 225 -9.25 12.60 1.73
CA LEU A 225 -10.06 13.73 1.26
C LEU A 225 -11.53 13.48 1.68
N PHE A 226 -12.08 14.40 2.45
CA PHE A 226 -13.39 14.32 3.08
C PHE A 226 -14.35 15.38 2.53
N ASP A 227 -15.64 15.05 2.47
CA ASP A 227 -16.71 16.02 2.20
C ASP A 227 -17.13 16.79 3.46
N ALA A 228 -18.05 17.74 3.30
CA ALA A 228 -18.59 18.57 4.38
C ALA A 228 -19.37 17.80 5.48
N GLN A 229 -19.62 16.50 5.32
CA GLN A 229 -20.19 15.64 6.36
C GLN A 229 -19.12 14.73 7.03
N GLY A 230 -17.84 14.85 6.64
CA GLY A 230 -16.76 14.00 7.12
C GLY A 230 -16.83 12.57 6.59
N ARG A 231 -17.38 12.36 5.39
CA ARG A 231 -17.31 11.09 4.66
C ARG A 231 -16.09 11.10 3.74
N LEU A 232 -15.35 10.00 3.69
CA LEU A 232 -14.17 9.86 2.83
C LEU A 232 -14.60 9.76 1.37
N VAL A 233 -14.28 10.76 0.56
CA VAL A 233 -14.57 10.78 -0.89
C VAL A 233 -13.36 10.44 -1.76
N GLY A 234 -12.14 10.55 -1.23
CA GLY A 234 -10.94 10.05 -1.93
C GLY A 234 -9.70 9.91 -1.06
N ILE A 235 -8.66 9.30 -1.62
CA ILE A 235 -7.33 9.15 -1.02
C ILE A 235 -6.36 10.12 -1.71
N THR A 236 -5.78 11.06 -0.95
CA THR A 236 -4.81 12.04 -1.48
C THR A 236 -3.55 11.31 -1.94
N THR A 237 -3.09 11.56 -3.18
CA THR A 237 -1.92 10.85 -3.76
C THR A 237 -0.89 11.81 -4.35
N MET A 238 -1.25 12.51 -5.42
CA MET A 238 -0.36 13.27 -6.26
C MET A 238 -0.57 14.77 -6.06
N TYR A 239 0.53 15.52 -6.03
CA TYR A 239 0.56 16.94 -6.36
C TYR A 239 1.42 17.11 -7.62
N LEU A 240 1.18 18.14 -8.42
CA LEU A 240 2.04 18.46 -9.56
C LEU A 240 3.13 19.43 -9.13
N ASP A 241 4.40 19.04 -9.20
CA ASP A 241 5.52 19.94 -8.95
C ASP A 241 5.48 21.16 -9.89
N GLY A 242 5.63 22.35 -9.34
CA GLY A 242 5.42 23.64 -10.03
C GLY A 242 3.96 24.02 -10.31
N GLY A 243 3.01 23.10 -10.17
CA GLY A 243 1.58 23.32 -10.36
C GLY A 243 0.88 23.79 -9.08
N GLN A 244 0.90 25.10 -8.80
CA GLN A 244 0.21 25.66 -7.63
C GLN A 244 -1.27 25.24 -7.59
N ASN A 245 -1.68 24.65 -6.47
CA ASN A 245 -3.03 24.12 -6.21
C ASN A 245 -3.52 23.03 -7.19
N LEU A 246 -2.61 22.28 -7.83
CA LEU A 246 -2.93 21.08 -8.61
C LEU A 246 -2.70 19.81 -7.77
N ASN A 247 -3.66 19.56 -6.88
CA ASN A 247 -3.64 18.44 -5.92
C ASN A 247 -4.72 17.40 -6.30
N PHE A 248 -4.43 16.11 -6.12
CA PHE A 248 -5.28 15.03 -6.62
C PHE A 248 -5.58 13.94 -5.58
N ALA A 249 -6.81 13.42 -5.60
CA ALA A 249 -7.25 12.29 -4.79
C ALA A 249 -7.97 11.21 -5.62
N MET A 250 -7.65 9.95 -5.37
CA MET A 250 -8.29 8.78 -6.00
C MET A 250 -9.65 8.49 -5.33
N PRO A 251 -10.74 8.27 -6.08
CA PRO A 251 -12.08 8.02 -5.52
C PRO A 251 -12.13 6.89 -4.49
N ALA A 252 -12.78 7.13 -3.34
CA ALA A 252 -12.83 6.18 -2.24
C ALA A 252 -13.63 4.91 -2.56
N GLU A 253 -14.57 4.94 -3.50
CA GLU A 253 -15.28 3.74 -3.99
C GLU A 253 -14.36 2.72 -4.68
N LEU A 254 -13.13 3.10 -5.08
CA LEU A 254 -12.14 2.18 -5.63
C LEU A 254 -11.55 1.24 -4.58
N ILE A 255 -11.60 1.61 -3.29
CA ILE A 255 -11.06 0.80 -2.17
C ILE A 255 -11.67 -0.60 -2.18
N ALA A 256 -12.98 -0.70 -2.47
CA ALA A 256 -13.71 -1.96 -2.56
C ALA A 256 -13.35 -2.83 -3.78
N ARG A 257 -12.48 -2.34 -4.68
CA ARG A 257 -12.03 -3.01 -5.91
C ARG A 257 -10.54 -3.37 -5.91
N VAL A 258 -9.78 -2.92 -4.91
CA VAL A 258 -8.34 -3.20 -4.77
C VAL A 258 -8.14 -4.73 -4.64
N PRO A 259 -7.43 -5.39 -5.58
CA PRO A 259 -7.30 -6.83 -5.55
C PRO A 259 -6.36 -7.28 -4.43
N ALA A 260 -6.78 -8.31 -3.69
CA ALA A 260 -5.96 -8.94 -2.67
C ALA A 260 -4.63 -9.44 -3.25
N VAL A 261 -3.54 -9.30 -2.49
CA VAL A 261 -2.25 -9.87 -2.87
C VAL A 261 -2.42 -11.38 -2.94
N LYS A 262 -2.17 -11.96 -4.11
CA LYS A 262 -2.08 -13.41 -4.25
C LYS A 262 -0.83 -13.86 -3.50
N ARG A 263 -0.97 -14.24 -2.23
CA ARG A 263 0.09 -14.88 -1.45
C ARG A 263 0.64 -16.05 -2.28
N SER A 264 1.89 -15.94 -2.70
CA SER A 264 2.56 -16.99 -3.46
C SER A 264 2.55 -18.25 -2.62
N LYS A 265 1.95 -19.34 -3.13
CA LYS A 265 2.10 -20.66 -2.52
C LYS A 265 3.54 -21.10 -2.69
N VAL A 266 4.40 -20.73 -1.74
CA VAL A 266 5.75 -21.28 -1.62
C VAL A 266 5.58 -22.80 -1.54
N GLN A 267 6.06 -23.49 -2.58
CA GLN A 267 6.02 -24.95 -2.57
C GLN A 267 6.99 -25.44 -1.49
N PRO A 268 6.60 -26.43 -0.66
CA PRO A 268 7.49 -26.94 0.36
C PRO A 268 8.74 -27.53 -0.31
N ALA A 269 9.91 -27.02 0.04
CA ALA A 269 11.15 -27.73 -0.22
C ALA A 269 11.06 -29.10 0.46
N VAL A 270 11.44 -30.17 -0.25
CA VAL A 270 11.39 -31.53 0.29
C VAL A 270 12.30 -31.61 1.52
N ALA A 271 11.78 -32.17 2.60
CA ALA A 271 12.51 -32.26 3.85
C ALA A 271 13.66 -33.26 3.75
N GLU A 272 14.90 -32.78 3.84
CA GLU A 272 15.98 -33.38 4.63
C GLU A 272 17.23 -32.47 4.65
N GLN A 273 17.59 -31.94 5.83
CA GLN A 273 18.98 -31.80 6.30
C GLN A 273 19.02 -31.18 7.72
N GLU A 274 19.27 -32.00 8.75
CA GLU A 274 19.72 -31.51 10.07
C GLU A 274 21.23 -31.14 10.07
N SER A 275 21.68 -30.47 9.01
CA SER A 275 23.02 -29.92 8.88
C SER A 275 22.93 -28.44 8.59
N ALA A 276 23.57 -27.61 9.42
CA ALA A 276 23.58 -26.17 9.24
C ALA A 276 24.08 -25.77 7.84
N PRO A 277 23.45 -24.77 7.19
CA PRO A 277 23.84 -24.38 5.85
C PRO A 277 25.28 -23.87 5.83
N GLN A 278 26.03 -24.29 4.82
CA GLN A 278 27.33 -23.71 4.49
C GLN A 278 27.18 -22.19 4.29
N PRO A 279 28.10 -21.35 4.81
CA PRO A 279 28.02 -19.89 4.68
C PRO A 279 28.17 -19.46 3.21
N ALA A 280 27.04 -19.39 2.50
CA ALA A 280 26.99 -19.08 1.09
C ALA A 280 27.23 -17.58 0.83
N PRO A 281 28.09 -17.19 -0.14
CA PRO A 281 28.51 -15.80 -0.34
C PRO A 281 27.48 -14.91 -1.08
N ARG A 282 26.19 -15.23 -1.00
CA ARG A 282 25.12 -14.50 -1.70
C ARG A 282 24.34 -13.56 -0.78
N ARG A 283 23.99 -12.38 -1.31
CA ARG A 283 23.24 -11.33 -0.62
C ARG A 283 21.72 -11.57 -0.55
N ASP A 284 21.20 -12.54 -1.30
CA ASP A 284 19.78 -12.86 -1.48
C ASP A 284 19.22 -13.89 -0.48
N ARG A 285 20.05 -14.36 0.47
CA ARG A 285 19.73 -15.46 1.39
C ARG A 285 19.16 -15.00 2.73
N TRP A 286 19.71 -13.90 3.26
CA TRP A 286 19.47 -13.44 4.63
C TRP A 286 18.53 -12.22 4.64
N VAL A 287 17.26 -12.43 4.98
CA VAL A 287 16.29 -11.35 5.17
C VAL A 287 16.44 -10.84 6.60
N GLN A 288 16.70 -9.54 6.77
CA GLN A 288 16.76 -8.96 8.12
C GLN A 288 15.35 -8.87 8.72
N VAL A 289 15.22 -9.35 9.95
CA VAL A 289 13.96 -9.37 10.73
C VAL A 289 13.98 -8.39 11.90
N SER A 290 15.15 -8.04 12.44
CA SER A 290 15.26 -6.99 13.46
C SER A 290 16.67 -6.40 13.55
N ARG A 291 16.76 -5.18 14.12
CA ARG A 291 17.99 -4.51 14.51
C ARG A 291 17.80 -3.85 15.86
N SER A 292 18.82 -3.93 16.72
CA SER A 292 18.89 -3.29 18.04
C SER A 292 20.24 -2.62 18.25
N ASP A 293 20.43 -1.92 19.37
CA ASP A 293 21.71 -1.30 19.76
C ASP A 293 22.83 -2.31 20.11
N SER A 294 22.58 -3.61 19.98
CA SER A 294 23.51 -4.67 20.39
C SER A 294 23.59 -5.89 19.48
N TYR A 295 22.62 -6.06 18.58
CA TYR A 295 22.64 -7.10 17.54
C TYR A 295 21.70 -6.77 16.38
N THR A 296 21.97 -7.42 15.25
CA THR A 296 21.12 -7.48 14.07
C THR A 296 20.74 -8.93 13.79
N ALA A 297 19.45 -9.21 13.57
CA ALA A 297 18.91 -10.57 13.38
C ALA A 297 18.35 -10.77 11.96
N TYR A 298 18.64 -11.94 11.40
CA TYR A 298 18.29 -12.31 10.02
C TYR A 298 17.70 -13.72 9.96
N VAL A 299 16.69 -13.95 9.12
CA VAL A 299 16.22 -15.30 8.74
C VAL A 299 16.83 -15.73 7.40
N ASP A 300 17.08 -17.02 7.27
CA ASP A 300 17.49 -17.66 6.03
C ASP A 300 16.25 -18.09 5.23
N ALA A 301 15.78 -17.19 4.36
CA ALA A 301 14.56 -17.39 3.57
C ALA A 301 14.63 -18.61 2.63
N GLN A 302 15.84 -19.11 2.34
CA GLN A 302 16.05 -20.30 1.48
C GLN A 302 15.91 -21.62 2.26
N THR A 303 15.74 -21.57 3.58
CA THR A 303 15.62 -22.75 4.47
C THR A 303 14.25 -22.90 5.14
N LEU A 304 13.29 -22.03 4.81
CA LEU A 304 11.96 -22.01 5.41
C LEU A 304 11.17 -23.26 5.01
N GLN A 305 10.99 -24.18 5.95
CA GLN A 305 10.20 -25.41 5.81
C GLN A 305 8.87 -25.25 6.58
N ARG A 306 7.75 -25.64 5.97
CA ARG A 306 6.42 -25.58 6.63
C ARG A 306 5.84 -26.98 6.84
N ASN A 307 5.33 -27.24 8.04
CA ASN A 307 4.62 -28.47 8.40
C ASN A 307 3.34 -28.12 9.17
N GLY A 308 2.19 -28.17 8.49
CA GLY A 308 0.91 -27.72 9.07
C GLY A 308 0.94 -26.22 9.41
N THR A 309 0.79 -25.91 10.70
CA THR A 309 0.89 -24.54 11.24
C THR A 309 2.31 -24.11 11.60
N ASP A 310 3.28 -25.01 11.47
CA ASP A 310 4.61 -24.83 12.06
C ASP A 310 5.64 -24.52 10.97
N VAL A 311 6.57 -23.62 11.27
CA VAL A 311 7.59 -23.12 10.35
C VAL A 311 8.97 -23.30 10.96
N THR A 312 9.82 -24.08 10.30
CA THR A 312 11.22 -24.29 10.68
C THR A 312 12.13 -23.50 9.74
N VAL A 313 13.08 -22.73 10.30
CA VAL A 313 13.95 -21.80 9.55
C VAL A 313 15.24 -21.54 10.33
N TRP A 314 16.34 -21.19 9.64
CA TRP A 314 17.56 -20.73 10.31
C TRP A 314 17.51 -19.24 10.62
N GLU A 315 17.88 -18.86 11.84
CA GLU A 315 18.12 -17.49 12.26
C GLU A 315 19.60 -17.25 12.57
N LYS A 316 20.07 -16.05 12.22
CA LYS A 316 21.43 -15.58 12.44
C LYS A 316 21.44 -14.24 13.18
N PHE A 317 22.18 -14.18 14.29
CA PHE A 317 22.37 -12.98 15.09
C PHE A 317 23.81 -12.50 14.91
N ALA A 318 24.01 -11.28 14.42
CA ALA A 318 25.32 -10.62 14.37
C ALA A 318 25.36 -9.52 15.44
N TYR A 319 26.31 -9.57 16.37
CA TYR A 319 26.40 -8.67 17.52
C TYR A 319 27.33 -7.49 17.23
N ASP A 320 26.90 -6.26 17.50
CA ASP A 320 27.71 -5.05 17.27
C ASP A 320 28.91 -4.93 18.24
N LYS A 321 28.94 -5.76 19.30
CA LYS A 321 30.08 -5.99 20.20
C LYS A 321 30.18 -7.47 20.53
N PRO A 322 31.37 -8.09 20.55
CA PRO A 322 31.52 -9.50 20.89
C PRO A 322 30.90 -9.85 22.25
N LYS A 323 30.28 -11.03 22.31
CA LYS A 323 29.70 -11.61 23.53
C LYS A 323 30.60 -12.74 24.00
N THR A 324 30.73 -12.89 25.32
CA THR A 324 31.40 -14.04 25.94
C THR A 324 30.35 -14.87 26.67
N ASP A 325 30.36 -16.19 26.49
CA ASP A 325 29.43 -17.08 27.19
C ASP A 325 29.91 -17.50 28.59
N LYS A 326 29.14 -18.37 29.24
CA LYS A 326 29.43 -18.96 30.56
C LYS A 326 30.60 -19.97 30.56
N TYR A 327 31.20 -20.27 29.41
CA TYR A 327 32.37 -21.14 29.26
C TYR A 327 33.65 -20.36 28.91
N GLY A 328 33.51 -19.07 28.55
CA GLY A 328 34.62 -18.16 28.22
C GLY A 328 34.82 -17.96 26.71
N ASP A 329 34.01 -18.61 25.87
CA ASP A 329 34.11 -18.50 24.42
C ASP A 329 33.53 -17.16 23.95
N THR A 330 34.30 -16.42 23.13
CA THR A 330 33.96 -15.06 22.70
C THR A 330 33.63 -14.99 21.20
N TYR A 331 32.39 -14.62 20.89
CA TYR A 331 31.79 -14.69 19.56
C TYR A 331 31.17 -13.37 19.11
N ASP A 332 31.08 -13.17 17.79
CA ASP A 332 30.47 -12.00 17.15
C ASP A 332 29.24 -12.35 16.30
N GLU A 333 29.06 -13.62 15.92
CA GLU A 333 27.86 -14.11 15.21
C GLU A 333 27.38 -15.45 15.78
N VAL A 334 26.07 -15.68 15.78
CA VAL A 334 25.40 -16.93 16.20
C VAL A 334 24.46 -17.40 15.11
N LEU A 335 24.42 -18.72 14.86
CA LEU A 335 23.50 -19.38 13.94
C LEU A 335 22.71 -20.46 14.70
N SER A 336 21.38 -20.39 14.62
CA SER A 336 20.43 -21.27 15.32
C SER A 336 19.27 -21.66 14.40
N LEU A 337 18.72 -22.86 14.58
CA LEU A 337 17.48 -23.27 13.94
C LEU A 337 16.31 -22.95 14.88
N TYR A 338 15.27 -22.34 14.34
CA TYR A 338 14.04 -22.04 15.06
C TYR A 338 12.88 -22.79 14.42
N THR A 339 11.94 -23.25 15.24
CA THR A 339 10.64 -23.78 14.80
C THR A 339 9.54 -22.97 15.47
N TYR A 340 8.82 -22.18 14.68
CA TYR A 340 7.71 -21.32 15.09
C TYR A 340 6.38 -22.08 14.93
N HIS A 341 5.61 -22.15 16.00
CA HIS A 341 4.23 -22.65 15.98
C HIS A 341 3.29 -21.47 15.69
N CYS A 342 3.06 -21.15 14.42
CA CYS A 342 2.42 -19.89 14.02
C CYS A 342 1.02 -19.71 14.63
N ALA A 343 0.27 -20.81 14.81
CA ALA A 343 -1.07 -20.79 15.40
C ALA A 343 -1.10 -20.58 16.92
N THR A 344 -0.02 -20.90 17.66
CA THR A 344 0.07 -20.65 19.11
C THR A 344 1.02 -19.51 19.48
N ARG A 345 1.66 -18.89 18.48
CA ARG A 345 2.72 -17.88 18.64
C ARG A 345 3.83 -18.30 19.62
N GLN A 346 4.12 -19.59 19.65
CA GLN A 346 5.26 -20.14 20.38
C GLN A 346 6.42 -20.38 19.41
N TYR A 347 7.63 -20.48 19.94
CA TYR A 347 8.74 -21.08 19.20
C TYR A 347 9.49 -22.10 20.05
N THR A 348 10.34 -22.86 19.39
CA THR A 348 11.41 -23.64 20.01
C THR A 348 12.70 -23.40 19.22
N LYS A 349 13.84 -23.49 19.90
CA LYS A 349 15.15 -23.11 19.37
C LYS A 349 16.16 -24.24 19.54
N LYS A 350 17.02 -24.44 18.55
CA LYS A 350 18.20 -25.29 18.61
C LYS A 350 19.42 -24.46 18.20
N PHE A 351 20.44 -24.41 19.04
CA PHE A 351 21.72 -23.75 18.75
C PHE A 351 22.68 -24.72 18.05
N PHE A 352 23.42 -24.27 17.03
CA PHE A 352 24.34 -25.15 16.27
C PHE A 352 25.75 -24.60 16.07
N SER A 353 25.92 -23.27 15.96
CA SER A 353 27.26 -22.68 15.78
C SER A 353 27.34 -21.21 16.14
N GLN A 354 28.57 -20.79 16.41
CA GLN A 354 28.95 -19.40 16.63
C GLN A 354 30.23 -19.07 15.85
N ARG A 355 30.35 -17.85 15.33
CA ARG A 355 31.60 -17.32 14.78
C ARG A 355 32.37 -16.68 15.92
N LEU A 356 33.59 -17.18 16.18
CA LEU A 356 34.49 -16.60 17.16
C LEU A 356 35.11 -15.31 16.60
N CYS A 357 35.34 -14.31 17.45
CA CYS A 357 35.84 -13.01 17.00
C CYS A 357 37.18 -13.16 16.21
N GLY A 358 37.20 -12.67 14.97
CA GLY A 358 38.37 -12.77 14.08
C GLY A 358 38.52 -14.10 13.31
N ASN A 359 37.67 -15.10 13.55
CA ASN A 359 37.64 -16.34 12.76
C ASN A 359 36.65 -16.18 11.57
N PRO A 360 37.07 -16.40 10.30
CA PRO A 360 36.17 -16.29 9.15
C PRO A 360 35.11 -17.40 9.07
N ASN A 361 35.27 -18.51 9.81
CA ASN A 361 34.37 -19.66 9.75
C ASN A 361 33.60 -19.87 11.08
N PRO A 362 32.31 -20.26 11.04
CA PRO A 362 31.58 -20.68 12.24
C PRO A 362 32.19 -21.96 12.85
N VAL A 363 32.18 -22.03 14.18
CA VAL A 363 32.53 -23.23 14.95
C VAL A 363 31.23 -23.97 15.26
N TYR A 364 31.09 -25.19 14.73
CA TYR A 364 29.94 -26.07 14.94
C TYR A 364 30.22 -27.06 16.08
N SER A 365 29.27 -27.24 17.01
CA SER A 365 29.40 -28.26 18.05
C SER A 365 29.06 -29.64 17.51
N LYS A 366 29.96 -30.62 17.68
CA LYS A 366 29.70 -32.04 17.30
C LYS A 366 28.71 -32.75 18.21
N GLU A 367 28.54 -32.25 19.42
CA GLU A 367 27.60 -32.78 20.41
C GLU A 367 26.43 -31.81 20.57
N TYR A 368 25.21 -32.33 20.53
CA TYR A 368 24.00 -31.59 20.84
C TYR A 368 23.90 -31.40 22.35
N LYS A 369 24.35 -30.25 22.84
CA LYS A 369 23.98 -29.79 24.18
C LYS A 369 22.63 -29.11 24.10
N SER A 370 21.58 -29.87 24.41
CA SER A 370 20.29 -29.30 24.80
C SER A 370 20.45 -28.55 26.13
N TYR A 371 20.88 -27.30 26.04
CA TYR A 371 20.14 -26.25 26.75
C TYR A 371 18.71 -26.29 26.20
N GLU A 372 17.73 -26.07 27.06
CA GLU A 372 16.40 -26.67 26.91
C GLU A 372 15.70 -26.34 25.58
N GLN A 373 14.76 -27.19 25.19
CA GLN A 373 13.78 -26.85 24.16
C GLN A 373 12.83 -25.79 24.76
N GLU A 374 13.36 -24.58 24.96
CA GLU A 374 12.67 -23.44 25.58
C GLU A 374 11.46 -23.10 24.71
N ARG A 375 10.29 -23.56 25.15
CA ARG A 375 9.02 -23.35 24.46
C ARG A 375 8.47 -21.97 24.81
N GLU A 376 9.19 -20.95 24.37
CA GLU A 376 8.87 -19.57 24.66
C GLU A 376 7.62 -19.12 23.89
N ILE A 377 6.88 -18.19 24.50
CA ILE A 377 5.76 -17.48 23.87
C ILE A 377 6.33 -16.18 23.29
N ILE A 378 6.03 -15.91 22.02
CA ILE A 378 6.52 -14.71 21.33
C ILE A 378 5.71 -13.50 21.78
N MET A 379 6.32 -12.80 22.74
CA MET A 379 5.89 -11.52 23.26
C MET A 379 5.83 -10.49 22.10
N PRO A 380 4.68 -9.84 21.86
CA PRO A 380 4.54 -8.75 20.91
C PRO A 380 5.44 -7.55 21.20
N GLY A 381 5.71 -6.75 20.17
CA GLY A 381 6.68 -5.65 20.23
C GLY A 381 8.14 -6.10 20.40
N THR A 382 8.40 -7.41 20.44
CA THR A 382 9.77 -7.96 20.46
C THR A 382 10.19 -8.45 19.08
N PHE A 383 11.50 -8.56 18.89
CA PHE A 383 12.14 -9.13 17.70
C PHE A 383 11.48 -10.45 17.21
N GLY A 384 11.08 -11.34 18.11
CA GLY A 384 10.46 -12.61 17.71
C GLY A 384 9.12 -12.44 16.97
N GLU A 385 8.38 -11.36 17.24
CA GLU A 385 7.16 -11.03 16.50
C GLU A 385 7.49 -10.48 15.10
N SER A 386 8.56 -9.68 14.98
CA SER A 386 9.10 -9.26 13.68
C SER A 386 9.51 -10.47 12.84
N THR A 387 10.10 -11.51 13.45
CA THR A 387 10.34 -12.78 12.75
C THR A 387 9.03 -13.49 12.38
N LEU A 388 8.06 -13.64 13.30
CA LEU A 388 6.77 -14.29 12.99
C LEU A 388 6.12 -13.70 11.74
N GLY A 389 6.07 -12.37 11.62
CA GLY A 389 5.47 -11.71 10.45
C GLY A 389 6.20 -12.00 9.12
N VAL A 390 7.49 -12.33 9.16
CA VAL A 390 8.28 -12.69 7.97
C VAL A 390 8.26 -14.19 7.66
N VAL A 391 8.09 -15.07 8.66
CA VAL A 391 8.21 -16.53 8.46
C VAL A 391 6.86 -17.27 8.46
N CYS A 392 5.83 -16.75 9.12
CA CYS A 392 4.52 -17.40 9.26
C CYS A 392 3.47 -16.97 8.22
N GLU A 393 3.64 -15.82 7.57
CA GLU A 393 2.65 -15.25 6.61
C GLU A 393 2.84 -15.69 5.15
#